data_AF-A0A9E4LY60-F1
#
_entry.id   AF-A0A9E4LY60-F1
#
_cell.length_a   1.000
_cell.length_b   1.000
_cell.length_c   1.000
_cell.angle_alpha   90.00
_cell.angle_beta   90.00
_cell.angle_gamma   90.00
#
_symmetry.space_group_name_H-M   'P 1'
#
loop_
_entity.id
_entity.type
_entity.pdbx_description
1 polymer ?
#
loop_
_entity_poly.entity_id
_entity_poly.type
_entity_poly.pdbx_seq_one_letter_code
_entity_poly.pdbx_strand_id
1 'polypeptide(L)' 'MDDDLRPVSSNDLVFDIELALSKAAGLWPRQRAWGNDHPYRLVAREVVAHLALCRIRCFRKQPEPWHSIPSTGLRED' A
#
# COMPACT_ATOMS: atom_id res chain seq x y z
N MET A 1 -0.67 23.10 11.71
CA MET A 1 0.04 21.84 11.97
C MET A 1 -0.98 20.74 11.74
N ASP A 2 -0.74 19.78 10.84
CA ASP A 2 -1.65 18.65 10.61
C ASP A 2 -1.67 17.76 11.86
N ASP A 3 -2.65 17.99 12.75
CA ASP A 3 -2.86 17.25 14.02
C ASP A 3 -3.34 15.79 13.82
N ASP A 4 -3.59 15.38 12.57
CA ASP A 4 -4.25 14.09 12.26
C ASP A 4 -3.31 13.03 11.64
N LEU A 5 -1.99 13.19 11.76
CA LEU A 5 -1.04 12.24 11.21
C LEU A 5 -0.86 11.02 12.15
N ARG A 6 -1.36 9.86 11.72
CA ARG A 6 -1.15 8.59 12.43
C ARG A 6 0.04 7.81 11.86
N PRO A 7 0.94 7.26 12.70
CA PRO A 7 2.01 6.38 12.24
C PRO A 7 1.42 5.16 11.51
N VAL A 8 2.03 4.78 10.39
CA VAL A 8 1.58 3.63 9.59
C VAL A 8 2.41 2.40 9.95
N SER A 9 1.76 1.25 10.14
CA SER A 9 2.48 -0.01 10.36
C SER A 9 3.14 -0.49 9.06
N SER A 10 4.18 -1.32 9.18
CA SER A 10 4.82 -1.93 8.00
C SER A 10 3.85 -2.77 7.15
N ASN A 11 2.88 -3.44 7.78
CA ASN A 11 1.88 -4.23 7.07
C ASN A 11 0.90 -3.35 6.30
N ASP A 12 0.49 -2.23 6.88
CA ASP A 12 -0.37 -1.25 6.20
C ASP A 12 0.33 -0.64 4.99
N LEU A 13 1.63 -0.32 5.11
CA LEU A 13 2.42 0.16 3.96
C LEU A 13 2.57 -0.89 2.86
N VAL A 14 2.80 -2.15 3.22
CA VAL A 14 2.87 -3.25 2.24
C VAL A 14 1.54 -3.34 1.48
N PHE A 15 0.41 -3.28 2.18
CA PHE A 15 -0.90 -3.32 1.55
C PHE A 15 -1.12 -2.12 0.60
N ASP A 16 -0.83 -0.90 1.05
CA ASP A 16 -1.04 0.31 0.25
C ASP A 16 -0.20 0.29 -1.04
N ILE A 17 1.07 -0.14 -0.94
CA ILE A 17 1.99 -0.24 -2.09
C ILE A 17 1.55 -1.38 -3.02
N GLU A 18 1.17 -2.53 -2.47
CA GLU A 18 0.64 -3.66 -3.24
C GLU A 18 -0.59 -3.24 -4.06
N LEU A 19 -1.54 -2.54 -3.42
CA LEU A 19 -2.75 -2.03 -4.06
C LEU A 19 -2.44 -1.01 -5.17
N ALA A 20 -1.47 -0.11 -4.93
CA ALA A 20 -1.04 0.87 -5.92
C ALA A 20 -0.40 0.20 -7.14
N LEU A 21 0.46 -0.80 -6.92
CA LEU A 21 1.10 -1.59 -7.99
C LEU A 21 0.06 -2.37 -8.81
N SER A 22 -0.93 -2.97 -8.15
CA SER A 22 -2.03 -3.67 -8.81
C SER A 22 -2.85 -2.73 -9.71
N LYS A 23 -3.19 -1.53 -9.23
CA LYS A 23 -3.88 -0.50 -10.04
C LYS A 23 -3.04 -0.04 -11.22
N ALA A 24 -1.74 0.18 -11.01
CA ALA A 24 -0.81 0.59 -12.06
C ALA A 24 -0.65 -0.49 -13.15
N ALA A 25 -0.81 -1.77 -12.81
CA ALA A 25 -0.74 -2.86 -13.78
C ALA A 25 -1.77 -2.74 -14.91
N GLY A 26 -2.97 -2.20 -14.64
CA GLY A 26 -3.97 -1.91 -15.67
C GLY A 26 -3.58 -0.78 -16.63
N LEU A 27 -2.62 0.06 -16.25
CA LEU A 27 -2.09 1.17 -17.05
C LEU A 27 -0.80 0.79 -17.81
N TRP A 28 -0.13 -0.31 -17.43
CA TRP A 28 1.04 -0.78 -18.16
C TRP A 28 0.65 -1.43 -19.50
N PRO A 29 1.42 -1.22 -20.59
CA PRO A 29 1.12 -1.83 -21.88
C PRO A 29 1.03 -3.36 -21.74
N ARG A 30 -0.06 -3.92 -22.29
CA ARG A 30 -0.57 -5.30 -22.16
C ARG A 30 0.41 -6.46 -22.44
N GLN A 31 1.66 -6.20 -22.81
CA GLN A 31 2.65 -7.22 -23.21
C GLN A 31 3.41 -7.90 -22.06
N ARG A 32 3.05 -7.65 -20.79
CA ARG A 32 3.66 -8.35 -19.65
C ARG A 32 2.60 -8.85 -18.67
N ALA A 33 1.73 -9.77 -19.08
CA ALA A 33 0.79 -10.38 -18.15
C ALA A 33 0.69 -11.89 -18.41
N TRP A 34 1.55 -12.66 -17.76
CA TRP A 34 1.27 -14.06 -17.45
C TRP A 34 1.16 -14.24 -15.94
N GLY A 35 -0.09 -14.38 -15.47
CA GLY A 35 -0.48 -15.25 -14.35
C GLY A 35 -0.01 -14.92 -12.94
N ASN A 36 0.04 -13.65 -12.51
CA ASN A 36 0.64 -13.36 -11.21
C ASN A 36 0.07 -12.08 -10.56
N ASP A 37 -1.01 -12.20 -9.80
CA ASP A 37 -1.50 -11.15 -8.89
C ASP A 37 -0.77 -11.19 -7.53
N HIS A 38 -0.05 -12.29 -7.27
CA HIS A 38 0.71 -12.52 -6.03
C HIS A 38 2.16 -11.91 -5.95
N PRO A 39 2.81 -11.34 -6.99
CA PRO A 39 4.18 -10.83 -6.88
C PRO A 39 4.25 -9.40 -6.29
N TYR A 40 3.18 -8.62 -6.37
CA TYR A 40 3.21 -7.21 -5.93
C TYR A 40 3.43 -7.08 -4.43
N ARG A 41 2.98 -8.05 -3.64
CA ARG A 41 3.24 -8.11 -2.19
C ARG A 41 4.73 -8.29 -1.88
N LEU A 42 5.46 -9.07 -2.67
CA LEU A 42 6.91 -9.22 -2.52
C LEU A 42 7.61 -7.92 -2.86
N VAL A 43 7.23 -7.28 -3.97
CA VAL A 43 7.76 -5.97 -4.36
C VAL A 43 7.46 -4.92 -3.28
N ALA A 44 6.23 -4.89 -2.76
CA ALA A 44 5.83 -3.97 -1.70
C ALA A 44 6.64 -4.17 -0.42
N ARG A 45 6.94 -5.43 -0.03
CA ARG A 45 7.82 -5.73 1.11
C ARG A 45 9.23 -5.21 0.92
N GLU A 46 9.82 -5.38 -0.26
CA GLU A 46 11.15 -4.86 -0.57
C GLU A 46 11.18 -3.32 -0.51
N VAL A 47 10.14 -2.66 -1.02
CA VAL A 47 10.00 -1.20 -0.92
C VAL A 47 9.94 -0.77 0.55
N VAL A 48 9.12 -1.41 1.37
CA VAL A 48 9.02 -1.09 2.81
C VAL A 48 10.33 -1.37 3.54
N ALA A 49 11.03 -2.44 3.23
CA ALA A 49 12.34 -2.75 3.79
C ALA A 49 13.37 -1.66 3.45
N HIS A 50 13.38 -1.19 2.20
CA HIS A 50 14.25 -0.09 1.77
C HIS A 50 13.93 1.21 2.52
N LEU A 51 12.65 1.58 2.67
CA LEU A 51 12.23 2.76 3.44
C LEU A 51 12.72 2.67 4.90
N ALA A 52 12.63 1.49 5.51
CA ALA A 52 13.10 1.25 6.87
C ALA A 52 14.63 1.41 6.98
N LEU A 53 15.40 0.87 6.02
CA LEU A 53 16.85 1.04 5.96
C LEU A 53 17.26 2.52 5.86
N CYS A 54 16.50 3.31 5.09
CA CYS A 54 16.70 4.75 4.96
C CYS A 54 16.15 5.56 6.16
N ARG A 55 15.60 4.91 7.19
CA ARG A 55 14.98 5.54 8.37
C ARG A 55 13.82 6.50 8.02
N ILE A 56 13.13 6.23 6.92
CA ILE A 56 11.97 7.02 6.48
C ILE A 56 10.75 6.55 7.27
N ARG A 57 10.05 7.49 7.90
CA ARG A 57 8.79 7.22 8.61
C ARG A 57 7.61 7.65 7.74
N CYS A 58 6.60 6.80 7.65
CA CYS A 58 5.37 7.12 6.94
C CYS A 58 4.26 7.40 7.94
N PHE A 59 3.51 8.46 7.67
CA PHE A 59 2.32 8.84 8.41
C PHE A 59 1.14 8.87 7.45
N ARG A 60 0.01 8.29 7.87
CA ARG A 60 -1.21 8.27 7.07
C ARG A 60 -2.03 9.49 7.44
N LYS A 61 -2.41 10.25 6.42
CA LYS A 61 -3.48 11.24 6.50
C LYS A 61 -4.82 10.54 6.39
N GLN A 62 -5.88 11.10 6.99
CA GLN A 62 -7.22 10.54 6.84
C GLN A 62 -7.55 10.39 5.34
N PRO A 63 -8.01 9.21 4.90
CA PRO A 63 -8.40 8.99 3.53
C PRO A 63 -9.67 9.79 3.23
N GLU A 64 -9.69 10.46 2.09
CA GLU A 64 -10.89 11.11 1.57
C GLU A 64 -11.96 10.08 1.19
N PRO A 65 -13.26 10.44 1.19
CA PRO A 65 -14.37 9.51 0.93
C PRO A 65 -14.28 8.74 -0.41
N TRP A 66 -13.55 9.26 -1.39
CA TRP A 66 -13.38 8.63 -2.71
C TRP A 66 -12.13 7.74 -2.81
N HIS A 67 -11.31 7.65 -1.75
CA HIS A 67 -10.14 6.77 -1.75
C HIS A 67 -10.52 5.31 -1.48
N SER A 68 -9.97 4.39 -2.27
CA SER A 68 -10.05 2.96 -1.97
C SER A 68 -9.18 2.67 -0.74
N ILE A 69 -9.82 2.35 0.38
CA ILE A 69 -9.16 1.90 1.61
C ILE A 69 -9.28 0.37 1.73
N PRO A 70 -8.31 -0.31 2.39
CA PRO A 70 -8.56 -1.68 2.82
C PRO A 70 -9.86 -1.69 3.61
N SER A 71 -10.75 -2.63 3.30
CA SER A 71 -11.80 -3.02 4.22
C SER A 71 -11.11 -3.62 5.45
N THR A 72 -10.67 -2.76 6.37
CA THR A 72 -10.37 -3.20 7.73
C THR A 72 -11.66 -3.86 8.19
N GLY A 73 -11.62 -5.19 8.32
CA GLY A 73 -12.71 -5.95 8.92
C GLY A 73 -12.94 -5.40 10.31
N LEU A 74 -13.88 -4.47 10.41
CA LEU A 74 -14.66 -4.29 11.62
C LEU A 74 -15.41 -5.62 11.75
N ARG A 75 -14.81 -6.59 12.45
CA ARG A 75 -15.62 -7.50 13.25
C ARG A 75 -16.29 -6.59 14.26
N GLU A 76 -17.56 -6.30 14.01
CA GLU A 76 -18.50 -5.93 15.05
C GLU A 76 -18.60 -7.16 15.96
N ASP A 77 -17.83 -7.15 17.06
CA ASP A 77 -18.11 -7.95 18.25
C ASP A 77 -18.74 -7.02 19.29
#